data_AF-A0A2P8I3W9-F1
#
_entry.id   AF-A0A2P8I3W9-F1
#
_cell.length_a   1.000
_cell.length_b   1.000
_cell.length_c   1.000
_cell.angle_alpha   90.00
_cell.angle_beta   90.00
_cell.angle_gamma   90.00
#
_symmetry.space_group_name_H-M   'P 1'
#
loop_
_entity.id
_entity.type
_entity.pdbx_description
1 polymer ?
#
loop_
_entity_poly.entity_id
_entity_poly.type
_entity_poly.pdbx_seq_one_letter_code
_entity_poly.pdbx_strand_id
1 'polypeptide(L)'
;MTLGSSGDRMSLTVSVGEGEGLYLRGAMDGQAILTIGDGIEIVLGRSHVAALRDQAGATLRDVRLVLAAEERLDDVHDAAAQARTAASHALAQAEAAARVGADEAAERARAAARAAIEVADIADAAVLAAVEAMVTVEDATDKVTAAAVVAAQVGSVSEPV
;
A
#
# COMPACT_ATOMS: atom_id res chain seq x y z
N MET A 1 18.44 22.63 -14.72
CA MET A 1 17.43 22.86 -15.78
C MET A 1 18.05 22.49 -17.11
N THR A 2 17.50 21.49 -17.80
CA THR A 2 17.94 21.07 -19.14
C THR A 2 16.73 21.15 -20.07
N LEU A 3 16.85 21.93 -21.15
CA LEU A 3 15.81 22.08 -22.17
C LEU A 3 16.14 21.14 -23.33
N GLY A 4 15.25 20.17 -23.57
CA GLY A 4 15.25 19.33 -24.77
C GLY A 4 14.09 19.72 -25.66
N SER A 5 14.36 19.95 -26.95
CA SER A 5 13.33 20.27 -27.95
C SER A 5 13.29 19.17 -28.99
N SER A 6 12.19 18.44 -29.07
CA SER A 6 11.83 17.58 -30.19
C SER A 6 10.37 17.87 -30.55
N GLY A 7 10.12 18.25 -31.80
CA GLY A 7 8.81 18.46 -32.43
C GLY A 7 7.63 18.84 -31.51
N ASP A 8 7.31 20.14 -31.45
CA ASP A 8 6.08 20.74 -30.89
C ASP A 8 5.72 20.48 -29.41
N ARG A 9 6.55 19.75 -28.65
CA ARG A 9 6.40 19.66 -27.18
C ARG A 9 7.70 20.07 -26.49
N MET A 10 7.61 21.15 -25.72
CA MET A 10 8.69 21.57 -24.82
C MET A 10 8.54 20.81 -23.51
N SER A 11 9.43 19.86 -23.23
CA SER A 11 9.51 19.21 -21.93
C SER A 11 10.53 19.94 -21.05
N LEU A 12 10.10 20.31 -19.86
CA LEU A 12 10.93 20.92 -18.84
C LEU A 12 11.08 19.94 -17.67
N THR A 13 12.28 19.39 -17.49
CA THR A 13 12.60 18.59 -16.30
C THR A 13 13.19 19.48 -15.23
N VAL A 14 12.50 19.57 -14.09
CA VAL A 14 12.98 20.27 -12.88
C VAL A 14 13.33 19.23 -11.83
N SER A 15 14.58 19.25 -11.39
CA SER A 15 15.08 18.43 -10.28
C SER A 15 15.03 19.29 -9.02
N VAL A 16 14.29 18.85 -8.01
CA VAL A 16 14.11 19.56 -6.74
C VAL A 16 15.05 18.94 -5.71
N GLY A 17 15.79 19.76 -4.97
CA GLY A 17 16.74 19.31 -3.97
C GLY A 17 16.05 18.70 -2.74
N GLU A 18 16.79 17.88 -1.99
CA GLU A 18 16.31 17.34 -0.72
C GLU A 18 16.07 18.51 0.27
N GLY A 19 14.82 18.67 0.75
CA GLY A 19 14.42 19.76 1.65
C GLY A 19 13.86 21.03 0.99
N GLU A 20 13.81 21.12 -0.34
CA GLU A 20 13.10 22.20 -1.03
C GLU A 20 11.58 22.00 -0.97
N GLY A 21 10.86 23.05 -0.56
CA GLY A 21 9.40 23.03 -0.48
C GLY A 21 8.74 23.16 -1.86
N LEU A 22 7.79 22.28 -2.14
CA LEU A 22 6.82 22.45 -3.24
C LEU A 22 5.55 23.08 -2.67
N TYR A 23 5.16 24.23 -3.20
CA TYR A 23 3.94 24.92 -2.77
C TYR A 23 2.96 25.06 -3.93
N LEU A 24 1.80 24.41 -3.82
CA LEU A 24 0.70 24.56 -4.78
C LEU A 24 -0.34 25.51 -4.20
N ARG A 25 -0.56 26.65 -4.85
CA ARG A 25 -1.57 27.63 -4.45
C ARG A 25 -2.67 27.73 -5.51
N GLY A 26 -3.93 27.65 -5.09
CA GLY A 26 -5.07 27.90 -5.97
C GLY A 26 -5.15 29.39 -6.37
N ALA A 27 -5.28 29.65 -7.66
CA ALA A 27 -5.65 30.96 -8.19
C ALA A 27 -7.16 31.00 -8.49
N MET A 28 -7.73 32.20 -8.59
CA MET A 28 -9.11 32.33 -9.06
C MET A 28 -9.22 31.81 -10.50
N ASP A 29 -10.40 31.32 -10.87
CA ASP A 29 -10.75 30.74 -12.18
C ASP A 29 -10.28 29.29 -12.46
N GLY A 30 -9.85 28.57 -11.42
CA GLY A 30 -9.51 27.14 -11.52
C GLY A 30 -8.12 26.90 -12.09
N GLN A 31 -7.26 27.91 -12.08
CA GLN A 31 -5.83 27.78 -12.30
C GLN A 31 -5.12 27.51 -10.97
N ALA A 32 -3.90 26.96 -11.01
CA ALA A 32 -3.05 26.82 -9.84
C ALA A 32 -1.63 27.29 -10.15
N ILE A 33 -0.96 27.85 -9.15
CA ILE A 33 0.44 28.25 -9.24
C ILE A 33 1.24 27.25 -8.43
N LEU A 34 2.12 26.51 -9.10
CA LEU A 34 3.10 25.65 -8.46
C LEU A 34 4.39 26.45 -8.28
N THR A 35 4.83 26.59 -7.04
CA THR A 35 6.09 27.26 -6.67
C THR A 35 7.10 26.21 -6.25
N ILE A 36 8.30 26.28 -6.80
CA ILE A 36 9.45 25.43 -6.44
C ILE A 36 10.54 26.32 -5.86
N GLY A 37 10.86 26.13 -4.58
CA GLY A 37 11.76 27.04 -3.86
C GLY A 37 11.25 28.48 -3.87
N ASP A 38 12.15 29.43 -4.13
CA ASP A 38 11.92 30.87 -4.06
C ASP A 38 11.96 31.58 -5.43
N GLY A 39 12.01 30.84 -6.55
CA GLY A 39 12.25 31.44 -7.87
C GLY A 39 11.49 30.90 -9.07
N ILE A 40 10.77 29.79 -8.98
CA ILE A 40 10.07 29.19 -10.14
C ILE A 40 8.58 29.13 -9.88
N GLU A 41 7.79 29.85 -10.69
CA GLU A 41 6.33 29.79 -10.71
C GLU A 41 5.84 29.13 -12.02
N ILE A 42 5.06 28.06 -11.88
CA ILE A 42 4.42 27.37 -13.00
C ILE A 42 2.91 27.58 -12.90
N VAL A 43 2.33 28.19 -13.93
CA VAL A 43 0.87 28.39 -14.02
C VAL A 43 0.23 27.16 -14.67
N LEU A 44 -0.60 26.49 -13.91
CA LEU A 44 -1.36 25.32 -14.34
C LEU A 44 -2.76 25.74 -14.77
N GLY A 45 -3.10 25.46 -16.03
CA GLY A 45 -4.45 25.63 -16.55
C GLY A 45 -5.47 24.69 -15.90
N ARG A 46 -6.77 25.02 -16.05
CA ARG A 46 -7.87 24.32 -15.39
C ARG A 46 -7.93 22.80 -15.66
N SER A 47 -7.64 22.37 -16.88
CA SER A 47 -7.58 20.95 -17.24
C SER A 47 -6.46 20.20 -16.50
N HIS A 48 -5.29 20.85 -16.34
CA HIS A 48 -4.17 20.28 -15.61
C HIS A 48 -4.44 20.20 -14.11
N VAL A 49 -5.08 21.21 -13.53
CA VAL A 49 -5.50 21.20 -12.12
C VAL A 49 -6.51 20.09 -11.85
N ALA A 50 -7.49 19.90 -12.76
CA ALA A 50 -8.46 18.81 -12.64
C ALA A 50 -7.78 17.43 -12.72
N ALA A 51 -6.90 17.22 -13.70
CA ALA A 51 -6.15 15.97 -13.85
C ALA A 51 -5.28 15.67 -12.62
N LEU A 52 -4.54 16.66 -12.11
CA LEU A 52 -3.73 16.51 -10.90
C LEU A 52 -4.56 16.19 -9.67
N ARG A 53 -5.72 16.83 -9.51
CA ARG A 53 -6.63 16.55 -8.41
C ARG A 53 -7.17 15.12 -8.48
N ASP A 54 -7.56 14.68 -9.68
CA ASP A 54 -8.11 13.34 -9.87
C ASP A 54 -7.01 12.28 -9.64
N GLN A 55 -5.78 12.52 -10.10
CA GLN A 55 -4.62 11.68 -9.82
C GLN A 55 -4.27 11.63 -8.33
N ALA A 56 -4.17 12.78 -7.66
CA ALA A 56 -3.93 12.85 -6.22
C ALA A 56 -5.04 12.15 -5.42
N GLY A 57 -6.29 12.29 -5.86
CA GLY A 57 -7.45 11.61 -5.27
C GLY A 57 -7.38 10.08 -5.42
N ALA A 58 -6.92 9.59 -6.57
CA ALA A 58 -6.68 8.16 -6.80
C ALA A 58 -5.53 7.65 -5.90
N THR A 59 -4.36 8.32 -5.92
CA THR A 59 -3.22 7.95 -5.08
C THR A 59 -3.55 7.94 -3.59
N LEU A 60 -4.26 8.96 -3.09
CA LEU A 60 -4.69 9.01 -1.68
C LEU A 60 -5.69 7.91 -1.34
N ARG A 61 -6.55 7.51 -2.29
CA ARG A 61 -7.46 6.37 -2.11
C ARG A 61 -6.66 5.07 -2.02
N ASP A 62 -5.70 4.86 -2.90
CA ASP A 62 -4.87 3.65 -2.92
C ASP A 62 -4.06 3.51 -1.63
N VAL A 63 -3.42 4.60 -1.16
CA VAL A 63 -2.72 4.63 0.13
C VAL A 63 -3.65 4.24 1.29
N ARG A 64 -4.88 4.74 1.32
CA ARG A 64 -5.84 4.37 2.37
C ARG A 64 -6.23 2.90 2.30
N LEU A 65 -6.35 2.31 1.11
CA LEU A 65 -6.65 0.89 0.96
C LEU A 65 -5.49 0.02 1.44
N VAL A 66 -4.25 0.42 1.15
CA VAL A 66 -3.04 -0.28 1.65
C VAL A 66 -2.97 -0.21 3.18
N LEU A 67 -3.12 0.97 3.78
CA LEU A 67 -3.12 1.12 5.24
C LEU A 67 -4.22 0.29 5.91
N ALA A 68 -5.41 0.25 5.33
CA ALA A 68 -6.50 -0.58 5.84
C ALA A 68 -6.21 -2.09 5.70
N ALA A 69 -5.46 -2.50 4.67
CA ALA A 69 -5.04 -3.89 4.53
C ALA A 69 -3.96 -4.26 5.55
N GLU A 70 -2.99 -3.38 5.78
CA GLU A 70 -1.94 -3.56 6.80
C GLU A 70 -2.54 -3.69 8.21
N GLU A 71 -3.46 -2.81 8.60
CA GLU A 71 -4.17 -2.90 9.89
C GLU A 71 -4.86 -4.25 10.08
N ARG A 72 -5.44 -4.80 9.00
CA ARG A 72 -6.08 -6.12 9.06
C ARG A 72 -5.10 -7.27 9.17
N LEU A 73 -3.91 -7.14 8.59
CA LEU A 73 -2.86 -8.15 8.74
C LEU A 73 -2.31 -8.15 10.17
N ASP A 74 -2.16 -6.97 10.78
CA ASP A 74 -1.78 -6.82 12.19
C ASP A 74 -2.81 -7.45 13.13
N ASP A 75 -4.11 -7.17 12.93
CA ASP A 75 -5.20 -7.78 13.70
C ASP A 75 -5.17 -9.32 13.64
N VAL A 76 -4.91 -9.88 12.44
CA VAL A 76 -4.84 -11.33 12.24
C VAL A 76 -3.61 -11.91 12.93
N HIS A 77 -2.47 -11.22 12.87
CA HIS A 77 -1.26 -11.62 13.56
C HIS A 77 -1.45 -11.65 15.09
N ASP A 78 -2.06 -10.60 15.64
CA ASP A 78 -2.39 -10.52 17.07
C ASP A 78 -3.35 -11.63 17.50
N ALA A 79 -4.38 -11.93 16.68
CA ALA A 79 -5.30 -13.03 16.94
C ALA A 79 -4.57 -14.39 16.94
N ALA A 80 -3.61 -14.61 16.05
CA ALA A 80 -2.80 -15.82 16.02
C ALA A 80 -1.95 -15.94 17.30
N ALA A 81 -1.32 -14.84 17.74
CA ALA A 81 -0.54 -14.80 18.99
C ALA A 81 -1.40 -15.10 20.22
N GLN A 82 -2.61 -14.55 20.28
CA GLN A 82 -3.59 -14.83 21.33
C GLN A 82 -4.00 -16.31 21.34
N ALA A 83 -4.24 -16.90 20.16
CA ALA A 83 -4.58 -18.31 20.04
C ALA A 83 -3.44 -19.23 20.53
N ARG A 84 -2.17 -18.92 20.20
CA ARG A 84 -1.00 -19.65 20.73
C ARG A 84 -0.87 -19.53 22.25
N THR A 85 -1.19 -18.35 22.80
CA THR A 85 -1.22 -18.11 24.24
C THR A 85 -2.31 -18.95 24.92
N ALA A 86 -3.52 -18.96 24.36
CA ALA A 86 -4.63 -19.76 24.84
C ALA A 86 -4.31 -21.27 24.77
N ALA A 87 -3.68 -21.73 23.70
CA ALA A 87 -3.23 -23.11 23.57
C ALA A 87 -2.22 -23.50 24.67
N SER A 88 -1.25 -22.62 24.93
CA SER A 88 -0.25 -22.82 26.00
C SER A 88 -0.91 -22.95 27.37
N HIS A 89 -1.90 -22.10 27.66
CA HIS A 89 -2.68 -22.21 28.89
C HIS A 89 -3.51 -23.50 28.97
N ALA A 90 -4.16 -23.90 27.87
CA ALA A 90 -4.92 -25.14 27.82
C ALA A 90 -4.03 -26.38 28.02
N LEU A 91 -2.80 -26.39 27.48
CA LEU A 91 -1.82 -27.45 27.74
C LEU A 91 -1.41 -27.52 29.22
N ALA A 92 -1.12 -26.37 29.85
CA ALA A 92 -0.80 -26.34 31.28
C ALA A 92 -1.96 -26.86 32.15
N GLN A 93 -3.21 -26.55 31.78
CA GLN A 93 -4.39 -27.09 32.43
C GLN A 93 -4.53 -28.60 32.22
N ALA A 94 -4.24 -29.10 31.01
CA ALA A 94 -4.26 -30.52 30.72
C ALA A 94 -3.26 -31.30 31.59
N GLU A 95 -2.05 -30.76 31.77
CA GLU A 95 -1.03 -31.34 32.65
C GLU A 95 -1.43 -31.33 34.13
N ALA A 96 -2.09 -30.25 34.59
CA ALA A 96 -2.64 -30.20 35.93
C ALA A 96 -3.75 -31.24 36.15
N ALA A 97 -4.67 -31.37 35.18
CA ALA A 97 -5.76 -32.34 35.23
C ALA A 97 -5.24 -33.78 35.21
N ALA A 98 -4.25 -34.09 34.38
CA ALA A 98 -3.63 -35.41 34.31
C ALA A 98 -2.95 -35.80 35.63
N ARG A 99 -2.30 -34.85 36.32
CA ARG A 99 -1.66 -35.11 37.62
C ARG A 99 -2.64 -35.51 38.73
N VAL A 100 -3.91 -35.13 38.60
CA VAL A 100 -4.96 -35.50 39.56
C VAL A 100 -5.87 -36.63 39.05
N GLY A 101 -5.51 -37.29 37.94
CA GLY A 101 -6.26 -38.40 37.35
C GLY A 101 -7.56 -37.98 36.64
N ALA A 102 -7.72 -36.70 36.31
CA ALA A 102 -8.89 -36.18 35.60
C ALA A 102 -8.69 -36.30 34.07
N ASP A 103 -8.56 -37.53 33.57
CA ASP A 103 -8.13 -37.81 32.19
C ASP A 103 -9.05 -37.21 31.12
N GLU A 104 -10.37 -37.24 31.32
CA GLU A 104 -11.33 -36.63 30.39
C GLU A 104 -11.19 -35.09 30.31
N ALA A 105 -10.87 -34.44 31.43
CA ALA A 105 -10.62 -33.00 31.44
C ALA A 105 -9.28 -32.67 30.77
N ALA A 106 -8.27 -33.51 30.99
CA ALA A 106 -6.97 -33.37 30.35
C ALA A 106 -7.08 -33.51 28.81
N GLU A 107 -7.82 -34.51 28.32
CA GLU A 107 -8.03 -34.68 26.87
C GLU A 107 -8.83 -33.54 26.25
N ARG A 108 -9.88 -33.05 26.91
CA ARG A 108 -10.61 -31.86 26.43
C ARG A 108 -9.71 -30.64 26.31
N ALA A 109 -8.84 -30.41 27.30
CA ALA A 109 -7.89 -29.30 27.28
C ALA A 109 -6.81 -29.46 26.18
N ARG A 110 -6.31 -30.67 25.93
CA ARG A 110 -5.41 -30.95 24.79
C ARG A 110 -6.09 -30.73 23.45
N ALA A 111 -7.34 -31.15 23.31
CA ALA A 111 -8.12 -30.94 22.08
C ALA A 111 -8.33 -29.44 21.82
N ALA A 112 -8.68 -28.67 22.85
CA ALA A 112 -8.81 -27.22 22.75
C ALA A 112 -7.49 -26.54 22.36
N ALA A 113 -6.36 -26.98 22.94
CA ALA A 113 -5.04 -26.47 22.58
C ALA A 113 -4.69 -26.74 21.11
N ARG A 114 -4.95 -27.95 20.61
CA ARG A 114 -4.71 -28.32 19.21
C ARG A 114 -5.52 -27.45 18.26
N ALA A 115 -6.81 -27.26 18.55
CA ALA A 115 -7.68 -26.41 17.73
C ALA A 115 -7.18 -24.95 17.71
N ALA A 116 -6.73 -24.41 18.83
CA ALA A 116 -6.18 -23.06 18.89
C ALA A 116 -4.86 -22.91 18.10
N ILE A 117 -3.99 -23.92 18.12
CA ILE A 117 -2.76 -23.95 17.32
C ILE A 117 -3.10 -24.01 15.82
N GLU A 118 -4.04 -24.87 15.43
CA GLU A 118 -4.48 -24.99 14.03
C GLU A 118 -5.02 -23.67 13.49
N VAL A 119 -5.84 -22.97 14.27
CA VAL A 119 -6.35 -21.64 13.89
C VAL A 119 -5.22 -20.61 13.76
N ALA A 120 -4.24 -20.62 14.66
CA ALA A 120 -3.09 -19.73 14.57
C ALA A 120 -2.25 -20.00 13.30
N ASP A 121 -2.05 -21.27 12.94
CA ASP A 121 -1.27 -21.64 11.76
C ASP A 121 -2.02 -21.28 10.46
N ILE A 122 -3.36 -21.41 10.43
CA ILE A 122 -4.20 -20.94 9.32
C ILE A 122 -4.10 -19.42 9.17
N ALA A 123 -4.11 -18.68 10.28
CA ALA A 123 -3.99 -17.23 10.28
C ALA A 123 -2.63 -16.78 9.71
N ASP A 124 -1.53 -17.40 10.12
CA ASP A 124 -0.19 -17.10 9.59
C ASP A 124 -0.09 -17.42 8.09
N ALA A 125 -0.67 -18.54 7.64
CA ALA A 125 -0.71 -18.89 6.22
C ALA A 125 -1.50 -17.86 5.39
N ALA A 126 -2.60 -17.34 5.93
CA ALA A 126 -3.39 -16.31 5.28
C ALA A 126 -2.63 -14.98 5.18
N VAL A 127 -1.90 -14.59 6.23
CA VAL A 127 -1.04 -13.40 6.22
C VAL A 127 0.05 -13.51 5.17
N LEU A 128 0.75 -14.66 5.11
CA LEU A 128 1.79 -14.90 4.10
C LEU A 128 1.24 -14.81 2.66
N ALA A 129 0.07 -15.42 2.41
CA ALA A 129 -0.57 -15.35 1.10
C ALA A 129 -0.99 -13.92 0.73
N ALA A 130 -1.46 -13.14 1.70
CA ALA A 130 -1.82 -11.74 1.47
C ALA A 130 -0.58 -10.89 1.13
N VAL A 131 0.54 -11.09 1.84
CA VAL A 131 1.81 -10.41 1.55
C VAL A 131 2.32 -10.74 0.14
N GLU A 132 2.27 -12.02 -0.26
CA GLU A 132 2.66 -12.43 -1.62
C GLU A 132 1.77 -11.80 -2.70
N ALA A 133 0.46 -11.71 -2.45
CA ALA A 133 -0.47 -11.05 -3.33
C ALA A 133 -0.17 -9.55 -3.47
N MET A 134 0.18 -8.86 -2.37
CA MET A 134 0.55 -7.44 -2.39
C MET A 134 1.80 -7.19 -3.24
N VAL A 135 2.84 -8.02 -3.10
CA VAL A 135 4.06 -7.95 -3.94
C VAL A 135 3.73 -8.16 -5.42
N THR A 136 2.83 -9.09 -5.73
CA THR A 136 2.40 -9.36 -7.11
C THR A 136 1.64 -8.16 -7.71
N VAL A 137 0.79 -7.50 -6.91
CA VAL A 137 0.06 -6.30 -7.32
C VAL A 137 1.01 -5.13 -7.58
N GLU A 138 2.04 -4.96 -6.74
CA GLU A 138 3.08 -3.94 -6.93
C GLU A 138 3.82 -4.14 -8.27
N ASP A 139 4.31 -5.34 -8.54
CA ASP A 139 4.98 -5.68 -9.81
C ASP A 139 4.06 -5.49 -11.03
N ALA A 140 2.78 -5.84 -10.92
CA ALA A 140 1.81 -5.59 -11.98
C ALA A 140 1.57 -4.08 -12.21
N THR A 141 1.52 -3.29 -11.13
CA THR A 141 1.33 -1.84 -11.18
C THR A 141 2.54 -1.14 -11.80
N ASP A 142 3.75 -1.59 -11.47
CA ASP A 142 4.99 -1.09 -12.08
C ASP A 142 5.03 -1.37 -13.58
N LYS A 143 4.63 -2.58 -14.01
CA LYS A 143 4.55 -2.94 -15.43
C LYS A 143 3.52 -2.11 -16.18
N VAL A 144 2.34 -1.87 -15.59
CA VAL A 144 1.31 -1.02 -16.19
C VAL A 144 1.81 0.43 -16.31
N THR A 145 2.48 0.93 -15.28
CA THR A 145 3.07 2.28 -15.29
C THR A 145 4.14 2.41 -16.37
N ALA A 146 5.04 1.43 -16.49
CA ALA A 146 6.04 1.40 -17.55
C ALA A 146 5.41 1.35 -18.95
N ALA A 147 4.38 0.52 -19.15
CA ALA A 147 3.65 0.44 -20.41
C ALA A 147 2.94 1.75 -20.76
N ALA A 148 2.34 2.44 -19.78
CA ALA A 148 1.70 3.74 -19.98
C ALA A 148 2.71 4.83 -20.38
N VAL A 149 3.91 4.84 -19.78
CA VAL A 149 5.00 5.75 -20.16
C VAL A 149 5.43 5.51 -21.61
N VAL A 150 5.60 4.24 -22.01
CA VAL A 150 5.96 3.89 -23.39
C VAL A 150 4.84 4.29 -24.37
N ALA A 151 3.58 4.03 -24.04
CA ALA A 151 2.45 4.42 -24.88
C ALA A 151 2.34 5.94 -25.05
N ALA A 152 2.60 6.72 -23.99
CA ALA A 152 2.63 8.18 -24.06
C ALA A 152 3.78 8.69 -24.95
N GLN A 153 4.93 8.01 -24.95
CA GLN A 153 6.05 8.32 -25.85
C GLN A 153 5.70 7.99 -27.31
N VAL A 154 5.08 6.85 -27.59
CA VAL A 154 4.70 6.46 -28.97
C VAL A 154 3.55 7.32 -29.52
N GLY A 155 2.57 7.67 -28.68
CA GLY A 155 1.48 8.58 -29.05
C GLY A 155 1.96 9.99 -29.41
N SER A 156 3.15 10.40 -28.94
CA SER A 156 3.79 11.66 -29.36
C SER A 156 4.52 11.59 -30.71
N VAL A 157 4.65 10.39 -31.31
CA VAL A 157 5.36 10.16 -32.59
C VAL A 157 4.39 9.88 -33.75
N SER A 158 3.09 9.67 -33.49
CA SER A 158 2.13 9.16 -34.49
C SER A 158 0.94 10.08 -34.81
N GLU A 159 1.04 11.40 -34.62
CA GLU A 159 0.12 12.31 -35.32
C GLU A 159 0.63 12.53 -36.76
N PRO A 160 -0.11 12.08 -37.81
CA PRO A 160 0.28 12.30 -39.20
C PRO A 160 0.00 13.75 -39.63
N VAL A 161 0.91 14.25 -40.45
CA VAL A 161 0.86 15.52 -41.21
C VAL A 161 -0.40 15.64 -42.06
#